data_AF-A0A3A4V994-F1
#
_entry.id   AF-A0A3A4V994-F1
#
_cell.length_a   1.000
_cell.length_b   1.000
_cell.length_c   1.000
_cell.angle_alpha   90.00
_cell.angle_beta   90.00
_cell.angle_gamma   90.00
#
_symmetry.space_group_name_H-M   'P 1'
#
loop_
_entity.id
_entity.type
_entity.pdbx_description
1 polymer ?
#
loop_
_entity_poly.entity_id
_entity_poly.type
_entity_poly.pdbx_seq_one_letter_code
_entity_poly.pdbx_strand_id
1 'polypeptide(L)'
;MNNNQSPFGGDFKGLIQERIKNFWGYGNLDSEVWFVGMEEGYNETNEILFERFKATAHKAVFDIYDDLKVDPGHVYWFEDNAPTQPTYRPLIYIQLYLQTGKEPTLEEIRQYQIKQFGRSNSDHTVLELMPLPSKSIKESDWLYTDSDVEGLSTRKEYLATYKPQRVRELHALIQQYKPKLVLFYSRTYLPDWQQIASIPFVETIPKKLHTAKDHGTLYAVVPHATSFGMSKNDWKAIAETIASSL
;
A
#
# COMPACT_ATOMS: atom_id res chain seq x y z
N MET A 1 42.93 -5.75 -5.76
CA MET A 1 41.81 -5.94 -6.71
C MET A 1 40.56 -6.02 -5.85
N ASN A 2 39.78 -4.94 -5.77
CA ASN A 2 38.56 -4.90 -4.95
C ASN A 2 37.43 -5.54 -5.76
N ASN A 3 36.95 -6.69 -5.31
CA ASN A 3 35.69 -7.26 -5.80
C ASN A 3 34.54 -6.38 -5.27
N ASN A 4 34.20 -5.32 -6.01
CA ASN A 4 32.93 -4.60 -5.87
C ASN A 4 31.81 -5.49 -6.44
N GLN A 5 31.51 -6.61 -5.79
CA GLN A 5 30.26 -7.29 -6.01
C GLN A 5 29.28 -6.74 -4.99
N SER A 6 28.17 -6.17 -5.48
CA SER A 6 27.01 -5.82 -4.67
C SER A 6 26.74 -6.94 -3.65
N PRO A 7 26.45 -6.61 -2.37
CA PRO A 7 26.12 -7.62 -1.36
C PRO A 7 24.91 -8.47 -1.76
N PHE A 8 24.20 -8.07 -2.81
CA PHE A 8 23.02 -8.74 -3.31
C PHE A 8 23.22 -9.61 -4.57
N GLY A 9 24.39 -9.55 -5.23
CA GLY A 9 24.66 -10.31 -6.46
C GLY A 9 23.82 -9.91 -7.69
N GLY A 10 24.15 -10.47 -8.86
CA GLY A 10 23.50 -10.13 -10.14
C GLY A 10 22.03 -10.52 -10.23
N ASP A 11 21.63 -11.60 -9.56
CA ASP A 11 20.25 -12.09 -9.57
C ASP A 11 19.30 -11.15 -8.81
N PHE A 12 19.73 -10.54 -7.70
CA PHE A 12 18.88 -9.60 -6.96
C PHE A 12 18.66 -8.29 -7.72
N LYS A 13 19.67 -7.80 -8.44
CA LYS A 13 19.52 -6.64 -9.33
C LYS A 13 18.36 -6.84 -10.30
N GLY A 14 18.29 -8.01 -10.94
CA GLY A 14 17.20 -8.37 -11.84
C GLY A 14 15.84 -8.38 -11.14
N LEU A 15 15.76 -8.95 -9.93
CA LEU A 15 14.54 -8.97 -9.12
C LEU A 15 14.08 -7.57 -8.68
N ILE A 16 15.00 -6.67 -8.32
CA ILE A 16 14.66 -5.27 -8.01
C ILE A 16 14.02 -4.60 -9.22
N GLN A 17 14.64 -4.72 -10.40
CA GLN A 17 14.14 -4.10 -11.63
C GLN A 17 12.77 -4.65 -12.02
N GLU A 18 12.59 -5.97 -11.88
CA GLU A 18 11.33 -6.65 -12.11
C GLU A 18 10.24 -6.13 -11.14
N ARG A 19 10.55 -6.05 -9.85
CA ARG A 19 9.63 -5.52 -8.84
C ARG A 19 9.24 -4.08 -9.14
N ILE A 20 10.21 -3.22 -9.48
CA ILE A 20 9.94 -1.82 -9.83
C ILE A 20 8.94 -1.71 -10.98
N LYS A 21 9.08 -2.59 -11.97
CA LYS A 21 8.25 -2.59 -13.17
C LYS A 21 6.84 -3.11 -12.90
N ASN A 22 6.70 -4.19 -12.15
CA ASN A 22 5.47 -4.97 -12.14
C ASN A 22 4.67 -4.83 -10.84
N PHE A 23 5.32 -4.75 -9.68
CA PHE A 23 4.64 -4.83 -8.39
C PHE A 23 3.72 -3.63 -8.14
N TRP A 24 2.51 -3.91 -7.65
CA TRP A 24 1.53 -2.93 -7.21
C TRP A 24 1.02 -3.21 -5.80
N GLY A 25 0.88 -4.46 -5.38
CA GLY A 25 0.38 -4.76 -4.04
C GLY A 25 -0.25 -6.13 -3.91
N TYR A 26 -1.42 -6.14 -3.30
CA TYR A 26 -2.12 -7.33 -2.81
C TYR A 26 -3.59 -7.33 -3.16
N GLY A 27 -4.16 -8.52 -3.25
CA GLY A 27 -5.59 -8.71 -3.38
C GLY A 27 -6.06 -8.72 -4.82
N ASN A 28 -7.21 -8.08 -5.08
CA ASN A 28 -7.99 -8.32 -6.30
C ASN A 28 -8.30 -7.02 -7.06
N LEU A 29 -7.57 -6.71 -8.14
CA LEU A 29 -7.76 -5.48 -8.92
C LEU A 29 -9.20 -5.27 -9.44
N ASP A 30 -10.00 -6.33 -9.62
CA ASP A 30 -11.41 -6.22 -10.04
C ASP A 30 -12.36 -5.81 -8.88
N SER A 31 -11.83 -5.60 -7.68
CA SER A 31 -12.60 -5.15 -6.53
C SER A 31 -13.07 -3.69 -6.62
N GLU A 32 -14.19 -3.41 -5.96
CA GLU A 32 -14.78 -2.07 -5.94
C GLU A 32 -14.06 -1.09 -5.01
N VAL A 33 -13.23 -1.59 -4.09
CA VAL A 33 -12.53 -0.77 -3.08
C VAL A 33 -11.03 -0.99 -3.18
N TRP A 34 -10.29 0.09 -3.44
CA TRP A 34 -8.84 0.09 -3.49
C TRP A 34 -8.27 0.93 -2.35
N PHE A 35 -7.39 0.34 -1.55
CA PHE A 35 -6.55 1.05 -0.58
C PHE A 35 -5.19 1.30 -1.22
N VAL A 36 -4.66 2.51 -1.13
CA VAL A 36 -3.38 2.86 -1.77
C VAL A 36 -2.46 3.59 -0.80
N GLY A 37 -1.34 2.95 -0.48
CA GLY A 37 -0.26 3.47 0.36
C GLY A 37 0.91 4.03 -0.43
N MET A 38 1.93 4.48 0.32
CA MET A 38 3.15 5.00 -0.29
C MET A 38 4.11 3.89 -0.68
N GLU A 39 4.39 2.97 0.23
CA GLU A 39 5.33 1.86 0.12
C GLU A 39 5.12 0.89 1.29
N GLU A 40 5.60 -0.33 1.13
CA GLU A 40 5.51 -1.35 2.17
C GLU A 40 6.53 -1.12 3.30
N GLY A 41 6.10 -1.40 4.53
CA GLY A 41 7.01 -1.49 5.67
C GLY A 41 7.86 -2.76 5.62
N TYR A 42 9.12 -2.66 6.04
CA TYR A 42 10.03 -3.81 6.10
C TYR A 42 11.06 -3.70 7.21
N ASN A 43 11.22 -4.78 8.00
CA ASN A 43 12.11 -4.81 9.17
C ASN A 43 12.94 -6.10 9.28
N GLU A 44 12.97 -6.92 8.23
CA GLU A 44 13.66 -8.21 8.22
C GLU A 44 15.07 -8.12 7.60
N THR A 45 15.74 -9.27 7.40
CA THR A 45 17.10 -9.34 6.84
C THR A 45 17.10 -9.41 5.31
N ASN A 46 18.16 -8.91 4.66
CA ASN A 46 18.29 -8.89 3.21
C ASN A 46 18.03 -10.24 2.51
N GLU A 47 18.32 -11.37 3.17
CA GLU A 47 18.00 -12.71 2.67
C GLU A 47 16.48 -12.92 2.53
N ILE A 48 15.69 -12.49 3.52
CA ILE A 48 14.22 -12.52 3.45
C ILE A 48 13.72 -11.58 2.36
N LEU A 49 14.36 -10.41 2.17
CA LEU A 49 13.99 -9.48 1.10
C LEU A 49 14.18 -10.11 -0.29
N PHE A 50 15.29 -10.83 -0.50
CA PHE A 50 15.56 -11.57 -1.72
C PHE A 50 14.48 -12.62 -2.01
N GLU A 51 14.18 -13.48 -1.02
CA GLU A 51 13.15 -14.52 -1.17
C GLU A 51 11.77 -13.92 -1.40
N ARG A 52 11.45 -12.79 -0.74
CA ARG A 52 10.21 -12.04 -0.98
C ARG A 52 10.09 -11.56 -2.42
N PHE A 53 11.16 -10.99 -2.99
CA PHE A 53 11.14 -10.51 -4.37
C PHE A 53 11.01 -11.68 -5.35
N LYS A 54 11.67 -12.80 -5.07
CA LYS A 54 11.54 -14.02 -5.88
C LYS A 54 10.13 -14.60 -5.82
N ALA A 55 9.51 -14.68 -4.64
CA ALA A 55 8.16 -15.22 -4.45
C ALA A 55 7.08 -14.38 -5.14
N THR A 56 7.33 -13.09 -5.31
CA THR A 56 6.39 -12.11 -5.89
C THR A 56 6.75 -11.68 -7.30
N ALA A 57 7.78 -12.30 -7.89
CA ALA A 57 8.21 -11.98 -9.24
C ALA A 57 7.13 -12.28 -10.28
N HIS A 58 7.08 -11.47 -11.33
CA HIS A 58 6.19 -11.59 -12.49
C HIS A 58 4.70 -11.33 -12.20
N LYS A 59 4.38 -10.84 -11.00
CA LYS A 59 3.01 -10.53 -10.58
C LYS A 59 2.85 -9.03 -10.32
N ALA A 60 1.69 -8.50 -10.71
CA ALA A 60 1.31 -7.14 -10.35
C ALA A 60 0.72 -7.07 -8.94
N VAL A 61 -0.17 -8.00 -8.62
CA VAL A 61 -0.73 -8.19 -7.28
C VAL A 61 -0.59 -9.64 -6.86
N PHE A 62 -0.53 -9.89 -5.55
CA PHE A 62 -0.36 -11.24 -4.98
C PHE A 62 -1.22 -11.45 -3.74
N ASP A 63 -1.28 -12.69 -3.26
CA ASP A 63 -1.88 -12.99 -1.97
C ASP A 63 -0.97 -12.49 -0.85
N ILE A 64 -1.48 -11.65 0.05
CA ILE A 64 -0.67 -11.07 1.12
C ILE A 64 -0.07 -12.11 2.07
N TYR A 65 -0.63 -13.31 2.12
CA TYR A 65 -0.16 -14.35 3.02
C TYR A 65 0.42 -15.53 2.26
N ASP A 66 -0.34 -16.13 1.33
CA ASP A 66 0.10 -17.38 0.69
C ASP A 66 1.36 -17.18 -0.17
N ASP A 67 1.47 -16.07 -0.88
CA ASP A 67 2.65 -15.74 -1.68
C ASP A 67 3.81 -15.18 -0.83
N LEU A 68 3.57 -14.79 0.42
CA LEU A 68 4.56 -14.22 1.34
C LEU A 68 4.93 -15.12 2.53
N LYS A 69 4.62 -16.43 2.48
CA LYS A 69 5.01 -17.41 3.51
C LYS A 69 6.51 -17.48 3.79
N VAL A 70 7.33 -17.00 2.86
CA VAL A 70 8.79 -16.89 3.00
C VAL A 70 9.21 -15.80 4.00
N ASP A 71 8.34 -14.85 4.33
CA ASP A 71 8.59 -13.73 5.23
C ASP A 71 7.85 -13.94 6.57
N PRO A 72 8.50 -14.51 7.60
CA PRO A 72 7.87 -14.79 8.89
C PRO A 72 7.38 -13.53 9.60
N GLY A 73 8.08 -12.41 9.46
CA GLY A 73 7.70 -11.11 10.03
C GLY A 73 6.43 -10.55 9.39
N HIS A 74 6.21 -10.85 8.11
CA HIS A 74 4.99 -10.53 7.41
C HIS A 74 3.82 -11.43 7.81
N VAL A 75 3.98 -12.76 7.72
CA VAL A 75 2.86 -13.68 7.98
C VAL A 75 2.40 -13.68 9.43
N TYR A 76 3.25 -13.29 10.37
CA TYR A 76 2.90 -13.10 11.78
C TYR A 76 1.58 -12.32 12.00
N TRP A 77 1.28 -11.33 11.15
CA TRP A 77 0.06 -10.52 11.26
C TRP A 77 -1.22 -11.24 10.83
N PHE A 78 -1.09 -12.40 10.21
CA PHE A 78 -2.18 -13.15 9.59
C PHE A 78 -2.36 -14.54 10.19
N GLU A 79 -1.58 -14.88 11.23
CA GLU A 79 -1.71 -16.13 11.96
C GLU A 79 -2.85 -16.08 12.98
N ASP A 80 -3.26 -17.25 13.46
CA ASP A 80 -4.22 -17.36 14.56
C ASP A 80 -3.71 -16.60 15.79
N ASN A 81 -4.61 -15.80 16.40
CA ASN A 81 -4.33 -14.91 17.53
C ASN A 81 -3.39 -13.72 17.23
N ALA A 82 -3.09 -13.43 15.96
CA ALA A 82 -2.31 -12.27 15.59
C ALA A 82 -2.92 -10.95 16.14
N PRO A 83 -2.10 -10.00 16.62
CA PRO A 83 -2.60 -8.66 16.91
C PRO A 83 -3.09 -7.96 15.63
N THR A 84 -4.03 -7.01 15.77
CA THR A 84 -4.40 -6.16 14.63
C THR A 84 -3.21 -5.29 14.24
N GLN A 85 -2.83 -5.31 12.98
CA GLN A 85 -1.72 -4.53 12.44
C GLN A 85 -2.12 -3.04 12.41
N PRO A 86 -1.34 -2.13 13.04
CA PRO A 86 -1.74 -0.73 13.19
C PRO A 86 -2.05 0.00 11.89
N THR A 87 -1.34 -0.33 10.80
CA THR A 87 -1.57 0.30 9.49
C THR A 87 -2.85 -0.21 8.83
N TYR A 88 -3.11 -1.53 8.87
CA TYR A 88 -4.29 -2.13 8.24
C TYR A 88 -5.57 -1.93 9.04
N ARG A 89 -5.48 -1.80 10.37
CA ARG A 89 -6.65 -1.70 11.25
C ARG A 89 -7.66 -0.61 10.82
N PRO A 90 -7.26 0.64 10.50
CA PRO A 90 -8.21 1.65 10.02
C PRO A 90 -8.79 1.36 8.63
N LEU A 91 -8.01 0.74 7.73
CA LEU A 91 -8.46 0.36 6.40
C LEU A 91 -9.55 -0.72 6.48
N ILE A 92 -9.29 -1.75 7.29
CA ILE A 92 -10.25 -2.82 7.59
C ILE A 92 -11.49 -2.26 8.30
N TYR A 93 -11.32 -1.29 9.21
CA TYR A 93 -12.44 -0.63 9.86
C TYR A 93 -13.37 0.02 8.84
N ILE A 94 -12.82 0.79 7.89
CA ILE A 94 -13.60 1.42 6.82
C ILE A 94 -14.27 0.35 5.96
N GLN A 95 -13.53 -0.68 5.52
CA GLN A 95 -14.07 -1.76 4.69
C GLN A 95 -15.27 -2.44 5.34
N LEU A 96 -15.15 -2.88 6.59
CA LEU A 96 -16.23 -3.52 7.33
C LEU A 96 -17.41 -2.57 7.57
N TYR A 97 -17.15 -1.29 7.81
CA TYR A 97 -18.22 -0.29 7.95
C TYR A 97 -19.00 -0.13 6.64
N LEU A 98 -18.32 -0.02 5.50
CA LEU A 98 -18.96 0.11 4.19
C LEU A 98 -19.83 -1.11 3.84
N GLN A 99 -19.43 -2.30 4.30
CA GLN A 99 -20.18 -3.54 4.08
C GLN A 99 -21.41 -3.69 4.96
N THR A 100 -21.31 -3.26 6.23
CA THR A 100 -22.31 -3.61 7.26
C THR A 100 -23.14 -2.43 7.73
N GLY A 101 -22.70 -1.19 7.45
CA GLY A 101 -23.27 0.04 7.99
C GLY A 101 -23.10 0.20 9.50
N LYS A 102 -22.19 -0.58 10.12
CA LYS A 102 -22.00 -0.62 11.58
C LYS A 102 -20.51 -0.51 11.92
N GLU A 103 -20.24 0.03 13.11
CA GLU A 103 -18.87 0.07 13.62
C GLU A 103 -18.38 -1.36 13.94
N PRO A 104 -17.29 -1.84 13.32
CA PRO A 104 -16.74 -3.14 13.65
C PRO A 104 -16.05 -3.12 15.02
N THR A 105 -16.14 -4.25 15.71
CA THR A 105 -15.36 -4.57 16.90
C THR A 105 -13.90 -4.88 16.54
N LEU A 106 -13.03 -4.85 17.54
CA LEU A 106 -11.62 -5.20 17.34
C LEU A 106 -11.44 -6.67 16.92
N GLU A 107 -12.35 -7.55 17.37
CA GLU A 107 -12.35 -8.96 16.98
C GLU A 107 -12.70 -9.15 15.51
N GLU A 108 -13.75 -8.48 15.03
CA GLU A 108 -14.13 -8.54 13.62
C GLU A 108 -13.00 -8.03 12.72
N ILE A 109 -12.33 -6.94 13.10
CA ILE A 109 -11.16 -6.42 12.39
C ILE A 109 -10.03 -7.47 12.34
N ARG A 110 -9.73 -8.14 13.46
CA ARG A 110 -8.67 -9.15 13.50
C ARG A 110 -9.00 -10.37 12.64
N GLN A 111 -10.23 -10.90 12.76
CA GLN A 111 -10.66 -12.03 11.96
C GLN A 111 -10.64 -11.69 10.47
N TYR A 112 -11.03 -10.48 10.11
CA TYR A 112 -10.94 -9.98 8.75
C TYR A 112 -9.50 -9.86 8.26
N GLN A 113 -8.60 -9.31 9.09
CA GLN A 113 -7.16 -9.22 8.80
C GLN A 113 -6.60 -10.61 8.45
N ILE A 114 -6.81 -11.58 9.33
CA ILE A 114 -6.30 -12.95 9.20
C ILE A 114 -6.84 -13.62 7.93
N LYS A 115 -8.17 -13.54 7.70
CA LYS A 115 -8.87 -14.39 6.74
C LYS A 115 -9.12 -13.76 5.37
N GLN A 116 -9.14 -12.43 5.27
CA GLN A 116 -9.67 -11.73 4.09
C GLN A 116 -8.78 -10.58 3.61
N PHE A 117 -8.13 -9.84 4.51
CA PHE A 117 -7.37 -8.66 4.11
C PHE A 117 -6.24 -9.02 3.14
N GLY A 118 -6.16 -8.35 1.98
CA GLY A 118 -5.12 -8.57 0.97
C GLY A 118 -5.09 -9.96 0.34
N ARG A 119 -6.12 -10.79 0.51
CA ARG A 119 -6.22 -12.12 -0.11
C ARG A 119 -6.60 -12.02 -1.58
N SER A 120 -6.17 -12.97 -2.40
CA SER A 120 -6.41 -12.97 -3.85
C SER A 120 -7.91 -12.96 -4.22
N ASN A 121 -8.77 -13.48 -3.36
CA ASN A 121 -10.23 -13.52 -3.54
C ASN A 121 -10.97 -12.46 -2.69
N SER A 122 -10.25 -11.48 -2.16
CA SER A 122 -10.85 -10.44 -1.33
C SER A 122 -11.71 -9.47 -2.14
N ASP A 123 -12.57 -8.75 -1.43
CA ASP A 123 -13.46 -7.71 -1.94
C ASP A 123 -12.79 -6.32 -2.06
N HIS A 124 -11.47 -6.28 -1.93
CA HIS A 124 -10.66 -5.06 -2.01
C HIS A 124 -9.28 -5.35 -2.59
N THR A 125 -8.54 -4.28 -2.88
CA THR A 125 -7.12 -4.33 -3.21
C THR A 125 -6.35 -3.44 -2.25
N VAL A 126 -5.13 -3.83 -1.91
CA VAL A 126 -4.19 -3.00 -1.15
C VAL A 126 -2.97 -2.77 -2.01
N LEU A 127 -2.78 -1.55 -2.49
CA LEU A 127 -1.71 -1.16 -3.39
C LEU A 127 -0.70 -0.24 -2.70
N GLU A 128 0.50 -0.20 -3.26
CA GLU A 128 1.58 0.69 -2.85
C GLU A 128 2.10 1.44 -4.08
N LEU A 129 2.16 2.78 -4.00
CA LEU A 129 2.62 3.58 -5.13
C LEU A 129 4.07 3.26 -5.47
N MET A 130 4.93 3.17 -4.45
CA MET A 130 6.35 2.87 -4.60
C MET A 130 6.61 1.38 -4.30
N PRO A 131 7.22 0.65 -5.25
CA PRO A 131 7.29 -0.81 -5.19
C PRO A 131 8.36 -1.39 -4.25
N LEU A 132 9.33 -0.60 -3.82
CA LEU A 132 10.42 -1.10 -2.98
C LEU A 132 10.09 -0.88 -1.49
N PRO A 133 10.05 -1.95 -0.68
CA PRO A 133 9.79 -1.81 0.75
C PRO A 133 10.92 -1.05 1.45
N SER A 134 10.59 -0.38 2.55
CA SER A 134 11.56 0.23 3.44
C SER A 134 11.07 0.23 4.89
N LYS A 135 12.00 0.31 5.83
CA LYS A 135 11.68 0.42 7.26
C LYS A 135 10.98 1.72 7.58
N SER A 136 11.40 2.81 6.95
CA SER A 136 10.76 4.11 7.09
C SER A 136 11.11 5.02 5.92
N ILE A 137 10.51 6.22 5.91
CA ILE A 137 10.81 7.24 4.91
C ILE A 137 12.19 7.91 5.08
N LYS A 138 12.96 7.56 6.11
CA LYS A 138 14.26 8.18 6.40
C LYS A 138 15.31 7.67 5.42
N GLU A 139 16.18 8.59 4.97
CA GLU A 139 17.30 8.25 4.08
C GLU A 139 18.24 7.19 4.68
N SER A 140 18.43 7.19 6.00
CA SER A 140 19.27 6.21 6.70
C SER A 140 18.74 4.77 6.65
N ASP A 141 17.46 4.59 6.32
CA ASP A 141 16.80 3.28 6.23
C ASP A 141 16.73 2.77 4.77
N TRP A 142 17.40 3.46 3.83
CA TRP A 142 17.43 3.07 2.42
C TRP A 142 18.38 1.89 2.19
N LEU A 143 17.84 0.77 1.71
CA LEU A 143 18.56 -0.51 1.61
C LEU A 143 19.26 -0.73 0.27
N TYR A 144 18.97 0.09 -0.75
CA TYR A 144 19.24 -0.24 -2.15
C TYR A 144 20.43 0.53 -2.74
N THR A 145 21.18 1.27 -1.92
CA THR A 145 22.34 2.08 -2.35
C THR A 145 23.33 1.28 -3.18
N ASP A 146 23.64 0.05 -2.75
CA ASP A 146 24.65 -0.82 -3.38
C ASP A 146 24.02 -1.86 -4.32
N SER A 147 22.84 -1.59 -4.88
CA SER A 147 22.12 -2.53 -5.77
C SER A 147 22.59 -2.51 -7.23
N ASP A 148 23.42 -1.54 -7.61
CA ASP A 148 23.81 -1.26 -9.00
C ASP A 148 22.62 -1.02 -9.97
N VAL A 149 21.44 -0.68 -9.44
CA VAL A 149 20.27 -0.27 -10.21
C VAL A 149 20.24 1.26 -10.30
N GLU A 150 20.08 1.77 -11.52
CA GLU A 150 19.97 3.20 -11.78
C GLU A 150 18.86 3.85 -10.93
N GLY A 151 19.11 5.03 -10.39
CA GLY A 151 18.13 5.75 -9.60
C GLY A 151 17.94 5.23 -8.16
N LEU A 152 18.69 4.21 -7.70
CA LEU A 152 18.57 3.68 -6.34
C LEU A 152 19.72 4.07 -5.42
N SER A 153 20.59 5.01 -5.80
CA SER A 153 21.73 5.41 -4.93
C SER A 153 21.26 6.10 -3.65
N THR A 154 20.10 6.77 -3.72
CA THR A 154 19.44 7.41 -2.58
C THR A 154 17.93 7.25 -2.70
N ARG A 155 17.21 7.33 -1.58
CA ARG A 155 15.75 7.35 -1.57
C ARG A 155 15.20 8.54 -2.35
N LYS A 156 15.85 9.70 -2.24
CA LYS A 156 15.47 10.90 -3.01
C LYS A 156 15.54 10.66 -4.52
N GLU A 157 16.63 10.05 -4.99
CA GLU A 157 16.80 9.72 -6.40
C GLU A 157 15.77 8.68 -6.86
N TYR A 158 15.47 7.68 -6.02
CA TYR A 158 14.45 6.67 -6.29
C TYR A 158 13.07 7.30 -6.54
N LEU A 159 12.66 8.21 -5.65
CA LEU A 159 11.40 8.93 -5.81
C LEU A 159 11.39 9.81 -7.06
N ALA A 160 12.50 10.52 -7.34
CA ALA A 160 12.60 11.37 -8.52
C ALA A 160 12.55 10.57 -9.84
N THR A 161 13.18 9.39 -9.85
CA THR A 161 13.31 8.54 -11.03
C THR A 161 12.01 7.80 -11.34
N TYR A 162 11.42 7.14 -10.34
CA TYR A 162 10.36 6.16 -10.58
C TYR A 162 8.96 6.68 -10.27
N LYS A 163 8.78 7.58 -9.30
CA LYS A 163 7.44 8.04 -8.88
C LYS A 163 6.62 8.68 -10.02
N PRO A 164 7.18 9.53 -10.91
CA PRO A 164 6.39 10.15 -11.98
C PRO A 164 5.75 9.12 -12.92
N GLN A 165 6.47 8.03 -13.23
CA GLN A 165 5.93 6.94 -14.05
C GLN A 165 4.85 6.17 -13.28
N ARG A 166 5.13 5.83 -12.02
CA ARG A 166 4.18 5.12 -11.14
C ARG A 166 2.86 5.87 -10.96
N VAL A 167 2.91 7.21 -10.82
CA VAL A 167 1.71 8.07 -10.78
C VAL A 167 0.86 7.92 -12.04
N ARG A 168 1.49 7.96 -13.23
CA ARG A 168 0.77 7.81 -14.51
C ARG A 168 0.19 6.41 -14.68
N GLU A 169 0.95 5.38 -14.29
CA GLU A 169 0.52 3.99 -14.40
C GLU A 169 -0.63 3.69 -13.43
N LEU A 170 -0.57 4.15 -12.18
CA LEU A 170 -1.65 3.96 -11.23
C LEU A 170 -2.95 4.66 -11.70
N HIS A 171 -2.84 5.87 -12.25
CA HIS A 171 -3.98 6.52 -12.90
C HIS A 171 -4.55 5.64 -14.02
N ALA A 172 -3.72 5.11 -14.92
CA ALA A 172 -4.17 4.21 -15.98
C ALA A 172 -4.83 2.93 -15.44
N LEU A 173 -4.29 2.33 -14.37
CA LEU A 173 -4.89 1.18 -13.69
C LEU A 173 -6.29 1.54 -13.17
N ILE A 174 -6.46 2.68 -12.50
CA ILE A 174 -7.77 3.11 -11.99
C ILE A 174 -8.76 3.33 -13.15
N GLN A 175 -8.32 3.93 -14.27
CA GLN A 175 -9.18 4.12 -15.44
C GLN A 175 -9.57 2.80 -16.12
N GLN A 176 -8.70 1.79 -16.05
CA GLN A 176 -8.96 0.45 -16.58
C GLN A 176 -9.98 -0.30 -15.73
N TYR A 177 -9.76 -0.39 -14.42
CA TYR A 177 -10.55 -1.22 -13.51
C TYR A 177 -11.78 -0.51 -12.92
N LYS A 178 -11.77 0.83 -12.88
CA LYS A 178 -12.87 1.69 -12.43
C LYS A 178 -13.46 1.29 -11.07
N PRO A 179 -12.64 1.19 -10.01
CA PRO A 179 -13.14 0.92 -8.66
C PRO A 179 -14.14 2.02 -8.23
N LYS A 180 -15.10 1.67 -7.37
CA LYS A 180 -16.04 2.65 -6.80
C LYS A 180 -15.35 3.55 -5.79
N LEU A 181 -14.36 3.04 -5.07
CA LEU A 181 -13.58 3.78 -4.08
C LEU A 181 -12.08 3.58 -4.29
N VAL A 182 -11.34 4.68 -4.33
CA VAL A 182 -9.88 4.69 -4.16
C VAL A 182 -9.54 5.49 -2.91
N LEU A 183 -9.10 4.82 -1.86
CA LEU A 183 -8.71 5.42 -0.59
C LEU A 183 -7.18 5.45 -0.44
N PHE A 184 -6.61 6.63 -0.60
CA PHE A 184 -5.20 6.90 -0.36
C PHE A 184 -4.93 7.15 1.13
N TYR A 185 -3.90 6.51 1.70
CA TYR A 185 -3.53 6.66 3.12
C TYR A 185 -2.14 7.26 3.33
N SER A 186 -1.94 8.50 2.92
CA SER A 186 -0.83 9.34 3.39
C SER A 186 -0.97 10.76 2.86
N ARG A 187 -1.14 11.75 3.73
CA ARG A 187 -1.28 13.15 3.30
C ARG A 187 -0.01 13.76 2.72
N THR A 188 1.17 13.20 3.01
CA THR A 188 2.43 13.71 2.45
C THR A 188 2.48 13.54 0.93
N TYR A 189 1.70 12.58 0.38
CA TYR A 189 1.60 12.31 -1.05
C TYR A 189 0.35 12.95 -1.67
N LEU A 190 -0.34 13.87 -0.97
CA LEU A 190 -1.53 14.54 -1.51
C LEU A 190 -1.33 15.15 -2.92
N PRO A 191 -0.19 15.80 -3.24
CA PRO A 191 0.05 16.28 -4.60
C PRO A 191 0.16 15.15 -5.65
N ASP A 192 0.67 13.98 -5.26
CA ASP A 192 0.74 12.80 -6.13
C ASP A 192 -0.65 12.17 -6.30
N TRP A 193 -1.42 12.06 -5.22
CA TRP A 193 -2.80 11.58 -5.25
C TRP A 193 -3.69 12.44 -6.13
N GLN A 194 -3.53 13.78 -6.07
CA GLN A 194 -4.27 14.70 -6.93
C GLN A 194 -3.92 14.52 -8.41
N GLN A 195 -2.66 14.25 -8.73
CA GLN A 195 -2.27 13.91 -10.10
C GLN A 195 -2.87 12.57 -10.55
N ILE A 196 -2.91 11.58 -9.66
CA ILE A 196 -3.51 10.27 -9.97
C ILE A 196 -5.01 10.41 -10.20
N ALA A 197 -5.73 11.12 -9.35
CA ALA A 197 -7.17 11.33 -9.50
C ALA A 197 -7.50 12.25 -10.69
N SER A 198 -6.55 13.08 -11.14
CA SER A 198 -6.75 14.09 -12.21
C SER A 198 -7.89 15.08 -11.94
N ILE A 199 -8.25 15.26 -10.67
CA ILE A 199 -9.31 16.14 -10.19
C ILE A 199 -8.87 16.78 -8.86
N PRO A 200 -9.17 18.06 -8.58
CA PRO A 200 -8.83 18.66 -7.30
C PRO A 200 -9.58 17.99 -6.15
N PHE A 201 -8.84 17.76 -5.07
CA PHE A 201 -9.40 17.29 -3.81
C PHE A 201 -10.01 18.44 -3.00
N VAL A 202 -11.18 18.20 -2.40
CA VAL A 202 -11.81 19.10 -1.44
C VAL A 202 -11.67 18.52 -0.05
N GLU A 203 -11.26 19.33 0.92
CA GLU A 203 -11.23 18.92 2.32
C GLU A 203 -12.67 18.82 2.87
N THR A 204 -13.12 17.61 3.19
CA THR A 204 -14.48 17.34 3.69
C THR A 204 -14.52 17.18 5.20
N ILE A 205 -13.44 16.67 5.79
CA ILE A 205 -13.24 16.68 7.24
C ILE A 205 -11.89 17.38 7.50
N PRO A 206 -11.88 18.53 8.21
CA PRO A 206 -10.67 19.29 8.46
C PRO A 206 -9.51 18.43 8.96
N LYS A 207 -8.41 18.46 8.22
CA LYS A 207 -7.15 17.74 8.43
C LYS A 207 -7.25 16.21 8.39
N LYS A 208 -8.41 15.63 8.05
CA LYS A 208 -8.72 14.20 8.25
C LYS A 208 -9.25 13.50 7.00
N LEU A 209 -9.94 14.23 6.12
CA LEU A 209 -10.47 13.64 4.89
C LEU A 209 -10.48 14.69 3.78
N HIS A 210 -9.91 14.30 2.65
CA HIS A 210 -10.16 14.99 1.39
C HIS A 210 -10.87 14.04 0.45
N THR A 211 -11.80 14.54 -0.36
CA THR A 211 -12.48 13.74 -1.37
C THR A 211 -12.53 14.43 -2.72
N ALA A 212 -12.68 13.63 -3.76
CA ALA A 212 -13.06 14.05 -5.10
C ALA A 212 -13.89 12.92 -5.73
N LYS A 213 -14.79 13.23 -6.65
CA LYS A 213 -15.60 12.22 -7.35
C LYS A 213 -15.51 12.47 -8.84
N ASP A 214 -15.14 11.43 -9.59
CA ASP A 214 -15.03 11.48 -11.05
C ASP A 214 -15.58 10.19 -11.66
N HIS A 215 -16.45 10.33 -12.67
CA HIS A 215 -17.05 9.22 -13.44
C HIS A 215 -17.51 7.98 -12.64
N GLY A 216 -18.00 8.16 -11.41
CA GLY A 216 -18.50 7.08 -10.55
C GLY A 216 -17.47 6.53 -9.56
N THR A 217 -16.20 6.92 -9.65
CA THR A 217 -15.16 6.63 -8.65
C THR A 217 -15.09 7.77 -7.63
N LEU A 218 -15.23 7.42 -6.36
CA LEU A 218 -14.91 8.28 -5.23
C LEU A 218 -13.43 8.12 -4.88
N TYR A 219 -12.70 9.22 -4.89
CA TYR A 219 -11.35 9.29 -4.37
C TYR A 219 -11.38 9.87 -2.97
N ALA A 220 -10.66 9.26 -2.04
CA ALA A 220 -10.53 9.72 -0.66
C ALA A 220 -9.06 9.76 -0.25
N VAL A 221 -8.65 10.79 0.49
CA VAL A 221 -7.31 10.86 1.09
C VAL A 221 -7.44 11.03 2.60
N VAL A 222 -6.90 10.08 3.34
CA VAL A 222 -6.85 10.09 4.81
C VAL A 222 -5.41 10.22 5.32
N PRO A 223 -5.19 10.66 6.57
CA PRO A 223 -3.90 10.54 7.24
C PRO A 223 -3.40 9.09 7.25
N HIS A 224 -2.08 8.92 7.31
CA HIS A 224 -1.50 7.60 7.53
C HIS A 224 -2.07 7.01 8.83
N ALA A 225 -2.38 5.71 8.83
CA ALA A 225 -3.06 5.02 9.92
C ALA A 225 -2.36 5.14 11.28
N THR A 226 -1.03 5.25 11.27
CA THR A 226 -0.20 5.42 12.49
C THR A 226 0.16 6.88 12.80
N SER A 227 -0.37 7.85 12.05
CA SER A 227 -0.13 9.26 12.35
C SER A 227 -0.80 9.68 13.67
N PHE A 228 -0.09 10.46 14.48
CA PHE A 228 -0.61 10.95 15.75
C PHE A 228 -1.88 11.81 15.54
N GLY A 229 -2.85 11.65 16.45
CA GLY A 229 -4.02 12.53 16.54
C GLY A 229 -5.31 12.02 15.89
N MET A 230 -5.33 10.77 15.40
CA MET A 230 -6.55 10.11 14.92
C MET A 230 -7.24 9.32 16.04
N SER A 231 -8.48 9.68 16.36
CA SER A 231 -9.33 8.96 17.31
C SER A 231 -10.24 7.93 16.62
N LYS A 232 -10.87 7.04 17.38
CA LYS A 232 -11.91 6.13 16.86
C LYS A 232 -13.07 6.90 16.21
N ASN A 233 -13.49 8.01 16.82
CA ASN A 233 -14.58 8.83 16.30
C ASN A 233 -14.23 9.49 14.97
N ASP A 234 -12.94 9.79 14.74
CA ASP A 234 -12.48 10.33 13.46
C ASP A 234 -12.59 9.30 12.35
N TRP A 235 -12.17 8.06 12.62
CA TRP A 235 -12.33 6.96 11.65
C TRP A 235 -13.78 6.63 11.36
N LYS A 236 -14.66 6.71 12.37
CA LYS A 236 -16.10 6.61 12.18
C LYS A 236 -16.64 7.69 11.26
N ALA A 237 -16.33 8.96 11.55
CA ALA A 237 -16.79 10.09 10.74
C ALA A 237 -16.30 10.00 9.29
N ILE A 238 -15.06 9.54 9.09
CA ILE A 238 -14.50 9.25 7.77
C ILE A 238 -15.34 8.17 7.06
N ALA A 239 -15.59 7.03 7.72
CA ALA A 239 -16.35 5.93 7.14
C ALA A 239 -17.78 6.34 6.77
N GLU A 240 -18.47 7.09 7.64
CA GLU A 240 -19.81 7.65 7.40
C GLU A 240 -19.83 8.63 6.22
N THR A 241 -18.83 9.51 6.12
CA THR A 241 -18.71 10.47 5.03
C THR A 241 -18.44 9.76 3.70
N ILE A 242 -17.62 8.72 3.69
CA ILE A 242 -17.36 7.91 2.50
C ILE A 242 -18.62 7.14 2.11
N ALA A 243 -19.27 6.45 3.06
CA ALA A 243 -20.47 5.66 2.80
C ALA A 243 -21.61 6.49 2.19
N SER A 244 -21.80 7.72 2.67
CA SER A 244 -22.81 8.64 2.13
C SER A 244 -22.46 9.23 0.75
N SER A 245 -21.19 9.11 0.33
CA SER A 245 -20.68 9.68 -0.92
C SER A 245 -20.49 8.67 -2.06
N LEU A 246 -20.58 7.36 -1.76
CA LEU A 246 -20.54 6.28 -2.75
C LEU A 246 -21.85 6.25 -3.53
#